data_AF-A0A5J6JK00-F1
#
_entry.id   AF-A0A5J6JK00-F1
#
_cell.length_a   1.000
_cell.length_b   1.000
_cell.length_c   1.000
_cell.angle_alpha   90.00
_cell.angle_beta   90.00
_cell.angle_gamma   90.00
#
_symmetry.space_group_name_H-M   'P 1'
#
loop_
_entity.id
_entity.type
_entity.pdbx_description
1 polymer ?
#
loop_
_entity_poly.entity_id
_entity_poly.type
_entity_poly.pdbx_seq_one_letter_code
_entity_poly.pdbx_strand_id
1 'polypeptide(L)'
;MERMAALTAELLETDRTAGARRAAPAALRASASVGRPAPRNLPAAERSALMELLQVAAWILFDAERHRTSRRLSHRALALAQTLPDGSRSVELLVLSVLCLQEEHLGRPRESLRISSSVLAGRDLPARVAAIFHVREARARARLRQGRRALRSLAAARELLADGPSGRDPSWTWWFDRSELDGHHGLALAELGDLDAAAALLHEATAAGDAPAYRSLFAAEQACVLARAGAWRDTDARLSGLVEAVPDIGSVRALAALARTLRTIGRGPRVPRALRDTSGYLAEALRAQARPRTPPSAGCGGHERVGRTCAAGLARPGPREEPRARRRAL
;
A
#
# COMPACT_ATOMS: atom_id res chain seq x y z
N MET A 1 19.55 10.89 -12.42
CA MET A 1 19.56 10.17 -11.12
C MET A 1 18.79 10.89 -9.99
N GLU A 2 19.20 12.09 -9.53
CA GLU A 2 18.65 12.77 -8.33
C GLU A 2 17.13 12.90 -8.29
N ARG A 3 16.51 13.24 -9.42
CA ARG A 3 15.05 13.35 -9.54
C ARG A 3 14.32 12.05 -9.19
N MET A 4 14.85 10.89 -9.59
CA MET A 4 14.20 9.59 -9.31
C MET A 4 14.34 9.21 -7.84
N ALA A 5 15.49 9.50 -7.23
CA ALA A 5 15.71 9.29 -5.81
C ALA A 5 14.78 10.19 -4.96
N ALA A 6 14.65 11.47 -5.33
CA ALA A 6 13.74 12.40 -4.67
C ALA A 6 12.26 11.94 -4.74
N LEU A 7 11.80 11.53 -5.93
CA LEU A 7 10.45 10.97 -6.09
C LEU A 7 10.24 9.70 -5.26
N THR A 8 11.26 8.83 -5.18
CA THR A 8 11.18 7.60 -4.39
C THR A 8 11.04 7.93 -2.90
N ALA A 9 11.85 8.87 -2.39
CA ALA A 9 11.77 9.32 -1.00
C ALA A 9 10.42 9.97 -0.66
N GLU A 10 9.89 10.83 -1.54
CA GLU A 10 8.56 11.45 -1.37
C GLU A 10 7.45 10.39 -1.29
N LEU A 11 7.49 9.38 -2.17
CA LEU A 11 6.52 8.29 -2.18
C LEU A 11 6.59 7.43 -0.92
N LEU A 12 7.80 7.05 -0.49
CA LEU A 12 8.00 6.29 0.74
C LEU A 12 7.50 7.04 1.97
N GLU A 13 7.81 8.33 2.07
CA GLU A 13 7.38 9.14 3.21
C GLU A 13 5.86 9.33 3.24
N THR A 14 5.25 9.56 2.08
CA THR A 14 3.78 9.68 1.98
C THR A 14 3.09 8.35 2.30
N ASP A 15 3.61 7.22 1.81
CA ASP A 15 3.05 5.89 2.12
C ASP A 15 3.20 5.55 3.61
N ARG A 16 4.35 5.87 4.21
CA ARG A 16 4.63 5.66 5.63
C ARG A 16 3.70 6.46 6.53
N THR A 17 3.51 7.75 6.26
CA THR A 17 2.74 8.66 7.12
C THR A 17 1.24 8.65 6.84
N ALA A 18 0.86 8.45 5.59
CA ALA A 18 -0.48 8.74 5.11
C ALA A 18 -1.11 7.53 4.37
N GLY A 19 -0.30 6.53 4.02
CA GLY A 19 -0.70 5.30 3.34
C GLY A 19 -0.91 5.41 1.84
N ALA A 20 -1.01 4.24 1.21
CA ALA A 20 -1.11 4.10 -0.23
C ALA A 20 -2.30 4.84 -0.85
N ARG A 21 -3.41 4.98 -0.12
CA ARG A 21 -4.58 5.76 -0.54
C ARG A 21 -4.21 7.20 -0.89
N ARG A 22 -3.31 7.82 -0.12
CA ARG A 22 -2.84 9.20 -0.32
C ARG A 22 -1.61 9.27 -1.23
N ALA A 23 -0.76 8.25 -1.22
CA ALA A 23 0.44 8.19 -2.07
C ALA A 23 0.13 7.82 -3.55
N ALA A 24 -0.99 7.14 -3.83
CA ALA A 24 -1.30 6.62 -5.16
C ALA A 24 -1.34 7.66 -6.30
N PRO A 25 -1.91 8.88 -6.14
CA PRO A 25 -1.86 9.89 -7.18
C PRO A 25 -0.42 10.30 -7.55
N ALA A 26 0.46 10.44 -6.56
CA ALA A 26 1.87 10.74 -6.80
C ALA A 26 2.58 9.57 -7.48
N ALA A 27 2.31 8.33 -7.06
CA ALA A 27 2.87 7.13 -7.69
C ALA A 27 2.45 7.01 -9.16
N LEU A 28 1.20 7.34 -9.50
CA LEU A 28 0.73 7.40 -10.89
C LEU A 28 1.49 8.45 -11.71
N ARG A 29 1.61 9.69 -11.19
CA ARG A 29 2.37 10.76 -11.86
C ARG A 29 3.84 10.39 -12.07
N ALA A 30 4.49 9.84 -11.05
CA ALA A 30 5.87 9.36 -11.12
C ALA A 30 6.02 8.24 -12.16
N SER A 31 5.06 7.30 -12.22
CA SER A 31 5.09 6.21 -13.21
C SER A 31 4.89 6.70 -14.65
N ALA A 32 4.17 7.81 -14.84
CA ALA A 32 3.94 8.41 -16.14
C ALA A 32 5.15 9.23 -16.62
N SER A 33 5.83 9.93 -15.70
CA SER A 33 6.98 10.79 -16.03
C SER A 33 8.22 9.99 -16.49
N VAL A 34 8.33 8.72 -16.12
CA VAL A 34 9.45 7.85 -16.51
C VAL A 34 9.24 7.10 -17.84
N GLY A 35 8.13 7.34 -18.55
CA GLY A 35 7.87 6.82 -19.91
C GLY A 35 7.85 5.29 -20.08
N ARG A 36 7.69 4.82 -21.33
CA ARG A 36 7.98 3.44 -21.79
C ARG A 36 8.72 3.55 -23.14
N PRO A 37 9.76 2.73 -23.44
CA PRO A 37 10.56 1.86 -22.57
C PRO A 37 11.71 2.62 -21.87
N ALA A 38 12.35 2.01 -20.86
CA ALA A 38 13.59 2.56 -20.31
C ALA A 38 14.68 2.46 -21.40
N PRO A 39 15.42 3.55 -21.71
CA PRO A 39 16.53 3.46 -22.66
C PRO A 39 17.52 2.41 -22.16
N ARG A 40 17.86 1.42 -23.01
CA ARG A 40 18.92 0.44 -22.69
C ARG A 40 20.28 1.10 -22.43
N ASN A 41 20.42 2.37 -22.80
CA ASN A 41 21.62 3.18 -22.72
C ASN A 41 21.73 4.01 -21.42
N LEU A 42 20.78 3.91 -20.48
CA LEU A 42 20.91 4.59 -19.19
C LEU A 42 22.10 4.03 -18.40
N PRO A 43 22.91 4.84 -17.70
CA PRO A 43 23.93 4.34 -16.78
C PRO A 43 23.35 3.39 -15.72
N ALA A 44 24.16 2.46 -15.20
CA ALA A 44 23.71 1.47 -14.21
C ALA A 44 23.05 2.12 -12.97
N ALA A 45 23.63 3.20 -12.45
CA ALA A 45 23.07 3.94 -11.31
C ALA A 45 21.66 4.49 -11.61
N GLU A 46 21.41 4.97 -12.83
CA GLU A 46 20.08 5.48 -13.21
C GLU A 46 19.07 4.35 -13.39
N ARG A 47 19.50 3.20 -13.91
CA ARG A 47 18.66 1.99 -13.98
C ARG A 47 18.30 1.48 -12.58
N SER A 48 19.22 1.56 -11.61
CA SER A 48 18.94 1.21 -10.22
C SER A 48 17.92 2.16 -9.59
N ALA A 49 18.13 3.48 -9.72
CA ALA A 49 17.17 4.47 -9.21
C ALA A 49 15.77 4.32 -9.85
N LEU A 50 15.72 4.01 -11.15
CA LEU A 50 14.46 3.72 -11.83
C LEU A 50 13.81 2.42 -11.33
N MET A 51 14.58 1.37 -11.11
CA MET A 51 14.10 0.10 -10.57
C MET A 51 13.44 0.30 -9.19
N GLU A 52 14.11 1.03 -8.30
CA GLU A 52 13.59 1.35 -6.96
C GLU A 52 12.29 2.16 -7.03
N LEU A 53 12.27 3.24 -7.82
CA LEU A 53 11.07 4.05 -8.02
C LEU A 53 9.90 3.21 -8.52
N LEU A 54 10.14 2.33 -9.50
CA LEU A 54 9.12 1.45 -10.05
C LEU A 54 8.63 0.43 -9.03
N GLN A 55 9.52 -0.11 -8.19
CA GLN A 55 9.18 -1.03 -7.12
C GLN A 55 8.29 -0.36 -6.06
N VAL A 56 8.66 0.84 -5.60
CA VAL A 56 7.89 1.59 -4.59
C VAL A 56 6.52 1.97 -5.14
N ALA A 57 6.48 2.51 -6.36
CA ALA A 57 5.22 2.84 -7.02
C ALA A 57 4.36 1.59 -7.26
N ALA A 58 4.94 0.43 -7.55
CA ALA A 58 4.21 -0.82 -7.70
C ALA A 58 3.53 -1.25 -6.39
N TRP A 59 4.24 -1.16 -5.26
CA TRP A 59 3.70 -1.45 -3.93
C TRP A 59 2.51 -0.54 -3.59
N ILE A 60 2.70 0.78 -3.67
CA ILE A 60 1.65 1.78 -3.40
C ILE A 60 0.42 1.51 -4.27
N LEU A 61 0.63 1.26 -5.57
CA LEU A 61 -0.47 1.02 -6.49
C LEU A 61 -1.12 -0.36 -6.31
N PHE A 62 -0.43 -1.34 -5.73
CA PHE A 62 -1.05 -2.59 -5.31
C PHE A 62 -1.99 -2.35 -4.14
N ASP A 63 -1.51 -1.69 -3.08
CA ASP A 63 -2.29 -1.42 -1.88
C ASP A 63 -3.44 -0.42 -2.12
N ALA A 64 -3.34 0.40 -3.17
CA ALA A 64 -4.40 1.26 -3.70
C ALA A 64 -5.33 0.59 -4.74
N GLU A 65 -5.26 -0.73 -4.88
CA GLU A 65 -6.05 -1.55 -5.83
C GLU A 65 -5.93 -1.15 -7.32
N ARG A 66 -4.83 -0.49 -7.72
CA ARG A 66 -4.48 -0.17 -9.11
C ARG A 66 -3.66 -1.29 -9.76
N HIS A 67 -4.21 -2.51 -9.73
CA HIS A 67 -3.49 -3.75 -10.03
C HIS A 67 -2.82 -3.82 -11.41
N ARG A 68 -3.50 -3.38 -12.48
CA ARG A 68 -2.95 -3.42 -13.85
C ARG A 68 -1.65 -2.61 -13.97
N THR A 69 -1.62 -1.43 -13.33
CA THR A 69 -0.42 -0.59 -13.32
C THR A 69 0.63 -1.17 -12.39
N SER A 70 0.26 -1.55 -11.17
CA SER A 70 1.18 -2.17 -10.22
C SER A 70 1.94 -3.38 -10.82
N ARG A 71 1.24 -4.30 -11.49
CA ARG A 71 1.85 -5.47 -12.14
C ARG A 71 2.80 -5.08 -13.26
N ARG A 72 2.41 -4.08 -14.07
CA ARG A 72 3.27 -3.53 -15.14
C ARG A 72 4.55 -2.93 -14.58
N LEU A 73 4.47 -2.16 -13.49
CA LEU A 73 5.64 -1.54 -12.87
C LEU A 73 6.55 -2.61 -12.21
N SER A 74 5.96 -3.60 -11.54
CA SER A 74 6.70 -4.75 -10.97
C SER A 74 7.52 -5.49 -12.02
N HIS A 75 6.92 -5.84 -13.16
CA HIS A 75 7.65 -6.51 -14.24
C HIS A 75 8.75 -5.63 -14.86
N ARG A 76 8.55 -4.30 -14.92
CA ARG A 76 9.60 -3.38 -15.37
C ARG A 76 10.75 -3.30 -14.37
N ALA A 77 10.47 -3.28 -13.07
CA ALA A 77 11.48 -3.31 -12.03
C ALA A 77 12.31 -4.60 -12.11
N LEU A 78 11.66 -5.77 -12.26
CA LEU A 78 12.34 -7.06 -12.46
C LEU A 78 13.23 -7.06 -13.71
N ALA A 79 12.72 -6.55 -14.83
CA ALA A 79 13.50 -6.47 -16.06
C ALA A 79 14.74 -5.56 -15.91
N LEU A 80 14.66 -4.48 -15.13
CA LEU A 80 15.81 -3.63 -14.82
C LEU A 80 16.80 -4.33 -13.89
N ALA A 81 16.32 -5.03 -12.86
CA ALA A 81 17.15 -5.77 -11.92
C ALA A 81 18.09 -6.76 -12.63
N GLN A 82 17.61 -7.42 -13.69
CA GLN A 82 18.38 -8.35 -14.52
C GLN A 82 19.49 -7.70 -15.34
N THR A 83 19.50 -6.37 -15.50
CA THR A 83 20.50 -5.63 -16.29
C THR A 83 21.58 -4.95 -15.43
N LEU A 84 21.55 -5.14 -14.11
CA LEU A 84 22.47 -4.48 -13.18
C LEU A 84 23.69 -5.37 -12.87
N PRO A 85 24.92 -4.81 -12.83
CA PRO A 85 26.18 -5.60 -12.81
C PRO A 85 26.36 -6.56 -11.63
N ASP A 86 25.75 -6.29 -10.48
CA ASP A 86 25.90 -7.10 -9.26
C ASP A 86 24.66 -7.95 -8.93
N GLY A 87 23.67 -7.95 -9.83
CA GLY A 87 22.38 -8.59 -9.61
C GLY A 87 21.64 -7.97 -8.43
N SER A 88 20.60 -7.17 -8.71
CA SER A 88 19.75 -6.61 -7.65
C SER A 88 18.82 -7.65 -7.01
N ARG A 89 19.35 -8.83 -6.66
CA ARG A 89 18.63 -10.01 -6.15
C ARG A 89 17.79 -9.64 -4.93
N SER A 90 18.30 -8.78 -4.05
CA SER A 90 17.55 -8.29 -2.90
C SER A 90 16.26 -7.55 -3.30
N VAL A 91 16.34 -6.64 -4.27
CA VAL A 91 15.17 -5.90 -4.80
C VAL A 91 14.26 -6.83 -5.61
N GLU A 92 14.83 -7.77 -6.36
CA GLU A 92 14.07 -8.80 -7.07
C GLU A 92 13.20 -9.61 -6.09
N LEU A 93 13.78 -10.09 -4.98
CA LEU A 93 13.07 -10.83 -3.93
C LEU A 93 11.96 -9.98 -3.31
N LEU A 94 12.22 -8.69 -3.06
CA LEU A 94 11.19 -7.77 -2.60
C LEU A 94 10.02 -7.66 -3.60
N VAL A 95 10.30 -7.42 -4.88
CA VAL A 95 9.26 -7.33 -5.93
C VAL A 95 8.48 -8.64 -6.07
N LEU A 96 9.16 -9.79 -6.06
CA LEU A 96 8.53 -11.11 -6.13
C LEU A 96 7.63 -11.38 -4.91
N SER A 97 8.03 -10.92 -3.71
CA SER A 97 7.21 -11.05 -2.50
C SER A 97 5.89 -10.27 -2.59
N VAL A 98 5.91 -9.09 -3.21
CA VAL A 98 4.72 -8.25 -3.45
C VAL A 98 3.86 -8.85 -4.56
N LEU A 99 4.46 -9.37 -5.64
CA LEU A 99 3.73 -10.08 -6.69
C LEU A 99 3.00 -11.32 -6.12
N CYS A 100 3.62 -12.06 -5.20
CA CYS A 100 2.93 -13.17 -4.51
C CYS A 100 1.66 -12.71 -3.80
N LEU A 101 1.73 -11.60 -3.05
CA LEU A 101 0.55 -11.01 -2.40
C LEU A 101 -0.49 -10.57 -3.41
N GLN A 102 -0.06 -9.92 -4.50
CA GLN A 102 -0.96 -9.42 -5.51
C GLN A 102 -1.70 -10.55 -6.24
N GLU A 103 -1.00 -11.60 -6.65
CA GLU A 103 -1.63 -12.74 -7.32
C GLU A 103 -2.56 -13.51 -6.36
N GLU A 104 -2.22 -13.62 -5.07
CA GLU A 104 -3.14 -14.17 -4.07
C GLU A 104 -4.40 -13.32 -3.90
N HIS A 105 -4.24 -12.00 -3.74
CA HIS A 105 -5.34 -11.05 -3.59
C HIS A 105 -6.28 -11.05 -4.80
N LEU A 106 -5.75 -11.26 -6.01
CA LEU A 106 -6.52 -11.35 -7.26
C LEU A 106 -7.13 -12.75 -7.51
N GLY A 107 -7.07 -13.66 -6.54
CA GLY A 107 -7.66 -14.99 -6.68
C GLY A 107 -6.87 -15.93 -7.60
N ARG A 108 -5.55 -15.71 -7.74
CA ARG A 108 -4.63 -16.53 -8.55
C ARG A 108 -3.58 -17.22 -7.66
N PRO A 109 -4.00 -18.08 -6.72
CA PRO A 109 -3.09 -18.68 -5.75
C PRO A 109 -2.06 -19.63 -6.39
N ARG A 110 -2.36 -20.23 -7.55
CA ARG A 110 -1.38 -21.07 -8.28
C ARG A 110 -0.17 -20.27 -8.74
N GLU A 111 -0.37 -19.02 -9.17
CA GLU A 111 0.72 -18.15 -9.59
C GLU A 111 1.54 -17.66 -8.40
N SER A 112 0.88 -17.26 -7.31
CA SER A 112 1.54 -16.94 -6.04
C SER A 112 2.38 -18.12 -5.52
N LEU A 113 1.84 -19.35 -5.59
CA LEU A 113 2.56 -20.56 -5.24
C LEU A 113 3.77 -20.81 -6.16
N ARG A 114 3.61 -20.64 -7.48
CA ARG A 114 4.70 -20.82 -8.44
C ARG A 114 5.87 -19.87 -8.15
N ILE A 115 5.58 -18.59 -7.89
CA ILE A 115 6.62 -17.61 -7.56
C ILE A 115 7.30 -17.96 -6.23
N SER A 116 6.51 -18.19 -5.17
CA SER A 116 7.05 -18.48 -3.84
C SER A 116 7.88 -19.76 -3.79
N SER A 117 7.38 -20.87 -4.35
CA SER A 117 8.13 -22.12 -4.42
C SER A 117 9.38 -22.00 -5.30
N SER A 118 9.36 -21.21 -6.38
CA SER A 118 10.55 -20.95 -7.20
C SER A 118 11.64 -20.21 -6.42
N VAL A 119 11.27 -19.25 -5.57
CA VAL A 119 12.24 -18.55 -4.72
C VAL A 119 12.79 -19.48 -3.65
N LEU A 120 11.93 -20.24 -2.97
CA LEU A 120 12.32 -21.19 -1.91
C LEU A 120 13.18 -22.36 -2.41
N ALA A 121 13.10 -22.70 -3.70
CA ALA A 121 14.00 -23.67 -4.32
C ALA A 121 15.42 -23.13 -4.55
N GLY A 122 15.61 -21.80 -4.48
CA GLY A 122 16.90 -21.15 -4.55
C GLY A 122 17.75 -21.43 -3.30
N ARG A 123 19.07 -21.42 -3.47
CA ARG A 123 20.02 -21.59 -2.37
C ARG A 123 20.37 -20.23 -1.74
N ASP A 124 20.77 -20.29 -0.47
CA ASP A 124 21.37 -19.18 0.28
C ASP A 124 20.47 -17.95 0.46
N LEU A 125 19.20 -18.17 0.84
CA LEU A 125 18.29 -17.08 1.22
C LEU A 125 18.56 -16.62 2.66
N PRO A 126 18.58 -15.31 2.93
CA PRO A 126 18.50 -14.81 4.31
C PRO A 126 17.25 -15.36 5.02
N ALA A 127 17.37 -15.70 6.30
CA ALA A 127 16.33 -16.39 7.05
C ALA A 127 14.99 -15.64 7.02
N ARG A 128 15.01 -14.32 7.20
CA ARG A 128 13.80 -13.50 7.18
C ARG A 128 13.15 -13.45 5.80
N VAL A 129 13.95 -13.43 4.74
CA VAL A 129 13.44 -13.50 3.36
C VAL A 129 12.79 -14.86 3.11
N ALA A 130 13.43 -15.96 3.52
CA ALA A 130 12.84 -17.29 3.43
C ALA A 130 11.52 -17.38 4.23
N ALA A 131 11.45 -16.80 5.42
CA ALA A 131 10.24 -16.75 6.24
C ALA A 131 9.09 -16.01 5.52
N ILE A 132 9.37 -14.85 4.90
CA ILE A 132 8.39 -14.12 4.09
C ILE A 132 7.83 -15.01 2.97
N PHE A 133 8.69 -15.70 2.23
CA PHE A 133 8.25 -16.55 1.12
C PHE A 133 7.52 -17.81 1.58
N HIS A 134 7.87 -18.39 2.73
CA HIS A 134 7.09 -19.45 3.36
C HIS A 134 5.68 -18.97 3.77
N VAL A 135 5.53 -17.75 4.27
CA VAL A 135 4.20 -17.14 4.49
C VAL A 135 3.43 -16.96 3.18
N ARG A 136 4.09 -16.50 2.10
CA ARG A 136 3.45 -16.39 0.78
C ARG A 136 2.98 -17.76 0.27
N GLU A 137 3.83 -18.77 0.39
CA GLU A 137 3.52 -20.15 0.03
C GLU A 137 2.34 -20.69 0.83
N ALA A 138 2.33 -20.46 2.14
CA ALA A 138 1.25 -20.88 3.03
C ALA A 138 -0.10 -20.27 2.63
N ARG A 139 -0.14 -18.96 2.38
CA ARG A 139 -1.35 -18.25 1.94
C ARG A 139 -1.88 -18.80 0.62
N ALA A 140 -1.00 -19.05 -0.35
CA ALA A 140 -1.38 -19.67 -1.61
C ALA A 140 -1.90 -21.10 -1.43
N ARG A 141 -1.23 -21.92 -0.62
CA ARG A 141 -1.63 -23.29 -0.30
C ARG A 141 -2.98 -23.36 0.43
N ALA A 142 -3.25 -22.43 1.35
CA ALA A 142 -4.52 -22.34 2.06
C ALA A 142 -5.70 -22.10 1.10
N ARG A 143 -5.55 -21.14 0.18
CA ARG A 143 -6.51 -20.88 -0.91
C ARG A 143 -6.75 -22.09 -1.82
N LEU A 144 -5.71 -22.91 -2.03
CA LEU A 144 -5.78 -24.16 -2.79
C LEU A 144 -6.28 -25.35 -1.96
N ARG A 145 -6.77 -25.12 -0.73
CA ARG A 145 -7.26 -26.15 0.21
C ARG A 145 -6.21 -27.19 0.60
N GLN A 146 -4.93 -26.83 0.55
CA GLN A 146 -3.81 -27.69 0.93
C GLN A 146 -3.41 -27.47 2.40
N GLY A 147 -4.36 -27.65 3.33
CA GLY A 147 -4.22 -27.23 4.74
C GLY A 147 -2.95 -27.73 5.44
N ARG A 148 -2.67 -29.05 5.40
CA ARG A 148 -1.45 -29.62 6.00
C ARG A 148 -0.17 -28.99 5.45
N ARG A 149 -0.14 -28.66 4.15
CA ARG A 149 1.04 -28.04 3.54
C ARG A 149 1.15 -26.57 3.92
N ALA A 150 0.03 -25.86 3.99
CA ALA A 150 -0.01 -24.46 4.43
C ALA A 150 0.52 -24.30 5.87
N LEU A 151 0.05 -25.15 6.80
CA LEU A 151 0.48 -25.10 8.19
C LEU A 151 1.97 -25.45 8.36
N ARG A 152 2.51 -26.38 7.57
CA ARG A 152 3.96 -26.65 7.56
C ARG A 152 4.77 -25.45 7.08
N SER A 153 4.34 -24.77 6.03
CA SER A 153 5.03 -23.56 5.55
C SER A 153 4.99 -22.45 6.61
N LEU A 154 3.88 -22.29 7.35
CA LEU A 154 3.80 -21.34 8.47
C LEU A 154 4.71 -21.72 9.64
N ALA A 155 4.82 -23.00 9.97
CA ALA A 155 5.75 -23.48 11.00
C ALA A 155 7.21 -23.16 10.62
N ALA A 156 7.60 -23.45 9.37
CA ALA A 156 8.93 -23.12 8.87
C ALA A 156 9.21 -21.60 8.92
N ALA A 157 8.23 -20.76 8.55
CA ALA A 157 8.37 -19.31 8.69
C ALA A 157 8.56 -18.85 10.14
N ARG A 158 7.89 -19.52 11.09
CA ARG A 158 7.97 -19.21 12.52
C ARG A 158 9.33 -19.59 13.10
N GLU A 159 9.85 -20.76 12.74
CA GLU A 159 11.19 -21.22 13.12
C GLU A 159 12.27 -20.25 12.61
N LEU A 160 12.20 -19.86 11.34
CA LEU A 160 13.15 -18.91 10.75
C LEU A 160 13.11 -17.50 11.37
N LEU A 161 11.99 -17.13 12.00
CA LEU A 161 11.84 -15.82 12.65
C LEU A 161 12.23 -15.86 14.14
N ALA A 162 12.41 -17.05 14.73
CA ALA A 162 12.66 -17.22 16.16
C ALA A 162 13.97 -16.59 16.63
N ASP A 163 15.01 -16.65 15.80
CA ASP A 163 16.34 -16.12 16.11
C ASP A 163 16.46 -14.59 15.96
N GLY A 164 15.38 -13.92 15.50
CA GLY A 164 15.36 -12.47 15.30
C GLY A 164 16.08 -11.99 14.02
N PRO A 165 16.31 -10.68 13.87
CA PRO A 165 17.01 -10.12 12.71
C PRO A 165 18.48 -10.51 12.69
N SER A 166 19.00 -10.81 11.51
CA SER A 166 20.43 -11.07 11.26
C SER A 166 21.04 -9.99 10.37
N GLY A 167 22.37 -9.83 10.42
CA GLY A 167 23.09 -8.90 9.53
C GLY A 167 23.02 -9.27 8.04
N ARG A 168 22.52 -10.47 7.71
CA ARG A 168 22.28 -10.91 6.33
C ARG A 168 20.92 -10.47 5.80
N ASP A 169 20.01 -10.07 6.67
CA ASP A 169 18.66 -9.69 6.27
C ASP A 169 18.68 -8.32 5.59
N PRO A 170 18.09 -8.20 4.38
CA PRO A 170 17.99 -6.91 3.72
C PRO A 170 17.20 -5.90 4.57
N SER A 171 17.62 -4.64 4.57
CA SER A 171 16.96 -3.57 5.35
C SER A 171 15.46 -3.47 5.08
N TRP A 172 15.02 -3.72 3.85
CA TRP A 172 13.61 -3.69 3.48
C TRP A 172 12.75 -4.72 4.22
N THR A 173 13.33 -5.73 4.89
CA THR A 173 12.58 -6.74 5.66
C THR A 173 12.14 -6.28 7.05
N TRP A 174 12.44 -5.03 7.44
CA TRP A 174 12.12 -4.46 8.76
C TRP A 174 10.65 -4.61 9.17
N TRP A 175 9.73 -4.58 8.22
CA TRP A 175 8.28 -4.68 8.47
C TRP A 175 7.80 -6.09 8.79
N PHE A 176 8.62 -7.13 8.55
CA PHE A 176 8.21 -8.51 8.77
C PHE A 176 8.57 -8.95 10.20
N ASP A 177 7.63 -8.71 11.11
CA ASP A 177 7.69 -9.05 12.52
C ASP A 177 6.74 -10.22 12.85
N ARG A 178 6.67 -10.55 14.15
CA ARG A 178 5.80 -11.62 14.67
C ARG A 178 4.32 -11.33 14.40
N SER A 179 3.88 -10.08 14.54
CA SER A 179 2.50 -9.67 14.28
C SER A 179 2.13 -9.81 12.81
N GLU A 180 3.05 -9.51 11.90
CA GLU A 180 2.87 -9.72 10.46
C GLU A 180 2.72 -11.20 10.12
N LEU A 181 3.54 -12.06 10.72
CA LEU A 181 3.44 -13.52 10.58
C LEU A 181 2.08 -14.02 11.10
N ASP A 182 1.69 -13.63 12.32
CA ASP A 182 0.46 -14.08 12.95
C ASP A 182 -0.78 -13.55 12.21
N GLY A 183 -0.74 -12.32 11.67
CA GLY A 183 -1.80 -11.79 10.81
C GLY A 183 -1.97 -12.62 9.54
N HIS A 184 -0.87 -12.96 8.85
CA HIS A 184 -0.95 -13.85 7.69
C HIS A 184 -1.34 -15.29 8.06
N HIS A 185 -0.96 -15.78 9.24
CA HIS A 185 -1.41 -17.08 9.74
C HIS A 185 -2.93 -17.08 9.94
N GLY A 186 -3.49 -16.07 10.59
CA GLY A 186 -4.93 -15.91 10.75
C GLY A 186 -5.66 -15.87 9.40
N LEU A 187 -5.13 -15.13 8.42
CA LEU A 187 -5.69 -15.13 7.07
C LEU A 187 -5.62 -16.50 6.39
N ALA A 188 -4.57 -17.30 6.62
CA ALA A 188 -4.50 -18.66 6.09
C ALA A 188 -5.55 -19.58 6.74
N LEU A 189 -5.76 -19.49 8.06
CA LEU A 189 -6.80 -20.25 8.77
C LEU A 189 -8.21 -19.86 8.30
N ALA A 190 -8.45 -18.57 8.07
CA ALA A 190 -9.72 -18.08 7.53
C ALA A 190 -10.04 -18.67 6.14
N GLU A 191 -9.02 -18.90 5.31
CA GLU A 191 -9.16 -19.59 4.02
C GLU A 191 -9.31 -21.10 4.17
N LEU A 192 -8.86 -21.70 5.27
CA LEU A 192 -9.08 -23.12 5.57
C LEU A 192 -10.43 -23.40 6.25
N GLY A 193 -11.11 -22.36 6.73
CA GLY A 193 -12.43 -22.45 7.35
C GLY A 193 -12.40 -22.45 8.88
N ASP A 194 -11.23 -22.35 9.50
CA ASP A 194 -11.09 -22.19 10.94
C ASP A 194 -11.19 -20.70 11.29
N LEU A 195 -12.43 -20.21 11.36
CA LEU A 195 -12.73 -18.79 11.52
C LEU A 195 -12.43 -18.28 12.93
N ASP A 196 -12.60 -19.12 13.95
CA ASP A 196 -12.38 -18.73 15.34
C ASP A 196 -10.89 -18.52 15.63
N ALA A 197 -10.05 -19.48 15.25
CA ALA A 197 -8.59 -19.34 15.39
C ALA A 197 -8.06 -18.21 14.50
N ALA A 198 -8.64 -18.00 13.31
CA ALA A 198 -8.31 -16.88 12.46
C ALA A 198 -8.61 -15.53 13.11
N ALA A 199 -9.80 -15.37 13.73
CA ALA A 199 -10.19 -14.13 14.38
C ALA A 199 -9.29 -13.80 15.58
N ALA A 200 -8.88 -14.81 16.36
CA ALA A 200 -7.93 -14.65 17.46
C ALA A 200 -6.55 -14.17 16.96
N LEU A 201 -5.96 -14.86 15.98
CA LEU A 201 -4.65 -14.45 15.45
C LEU A 201 -4.66 -13.07 14.80
N LEU A 202 -5.74 -12.73 14.09
CA LEU A 202 -5.91 -11.40 13.53
C LEU A 202 -6.07 -10.33 14.61
N HIS A 203 -6.65 -10.67 15.77
CA HIS A 203 -6.68 -9.76 16.90
C HIS A 203 -5.27 -9.45 17.40
N GLU A 204 -4.47 -10.48 17.67
CA GLU A 204 -3.10 -10.34 18.18
C GLU A 204 -2.24 -9.54 17.20
N ALA A 205 -2.43 -9.74 15.90
CA ALA A 205 -1.72 -9.01 14.86
C ALA A 205 -2.00 -7.49 14.84
N THR A 206 -3.03 -7.01 15.55
CA THR A 206 -3.38 -5.57 15.63
C THR A 206 -2.68 -4.83 16.78
N ALA A 207 -1.99 -5.52 17.68
CA ALA A 207 -1.49 -4.95 18.94
C ALA A 207 -0.12 -4.25 18.88
N ALA A 208 0.53 -4.12 17.71
CA ALA A 208 1.91 -3.63 17.60
C ALA A 208 2.01 -2.13 17.19
N GLY A 209 2.82 -1.36 17.94
CA GLY A 209 3.24 0.01 17.58
C GLY A 209 4.37 0.03 16.54
N ASP A 210 4.47 1.11 15.75
CA ASP A 210 5.38 1.31 14.58
C ASP A 210 5.15 0.37 13.37
N ALA A 211 3.89 0.00 13.12
CA ALA A 211 3.50 -0.78 11.95
C ALA A 211 3.41 0.05 10.65
N PRO A 212 3.66 -0.55 9.47
CA PRO A 212 3.29 0.06 8.19
C PRO A 212 1.78 0.37 8.14
N ALA A 213 1.39 1.46 7.46
CA ALA A 213 0.00 1.89 7.35
C ALA A 213 -0.97 0.79 6.82
N TYR A 214 -0.46 -0.12 5.98
CA TYR A 214 -1.25 -1.23 5.46
C TYR A 214 -1.65 -2.27 6.51
N ARG A 215 -1.01 -2.30 7.69
CA ARG A 215 -1.31 -3.28 8.75
C ARG A 215 -2.71 -3.11 9.34
N SER A 216 -3.35 -1.95 9.12
CA SER A 216 -4.79 -1.74 9.30
C SER A 216 -5.67 -2.80 8.61
N LEU A 217 -5.13 -3.50 7.60
CA LEU A 217 -5.75 -4.64 6.96
C LEU A 217 -6.11 -5.77 7.94
N PHE A 218 -5.28 -6.08 8.95
CA PHE A 218 -5.58 -7.20 9.85
C PHE A 218 -6.83 -6.95 10.69
N ALA A 219 -7.03 -5.72 11.18
CA ALA A 219 -8.25 -5.35 11.89
C ALA A 219 -9.49 -5.41 10.98
N ALA A 220 -9.37 -4.96 9.73
CA ALA A 220 -10.44 -5.00 8.76
C ALA A 220 -10.81 -6.45 8.35
N GLU A 221 -9.81 -7.31 8.17
CA GLU A 221 -10.03 -8.73 7.87
C GLU A 221 -10.56 -9.49 9.08
N GLN A 222 -10.18 -9.12 10.31
CA GLN A 222 -10.77 -9.69 11.51
C GLN A 222 -12.28 -9.46 11.55
N ALA A 223 -12.74 -8.24 11.26
CA ALA A 223 -14.17 -7.94 11.17
C ALA A 223 -14.87 -8.79 10.10
N CYS A 224 -14.21 -9.00 8.95
CA CYS A 224 -14.72 -9.86 7.88
C CYS A 224 -14.83 -11.33 8.34
N VAL A 225 -13.82 -11.85 9.05
CA VAL A 225 -13.81 -13.22 9.58
C VAL A 225 -14.89 -13.42 10.64
N LEU A 226 -15.02 -12.50 11.60
CA LEU A 226 -16.09 -12.54 12.62
C LEU A 226 -17.48 -12.51 11.98
N ALA A 227 -17.68 -11.66 10.97
CA ALA A 227 -18.95 -11.62 10.24
C ALA A 227 -19.23 -12.91 9.47
N ARG A 228 -18.21 -13.54 8.87
CA ARG A 228 -18.35 -14.84 8.20
C ARG A 228 -18.68 -15.96 9.19
N ALA A 229 -18.21 -15.88 10.42
CA ALA A 229 -18.52 -16.83 11.49
C ALA A 229 -19.92 -16.64 12.09
N GLY A 230 -20.62 -15.55 11.76
CA GLY A 230 -21.88 -15.20 12.40
C GLY A 230 -21.73 -14.67 13.83
N ALA A 231 -20.51 -14.33 14.25
CA ALA A 231 -20.20 -13.76 15.55
C ALA A 231 -20.61 -12.28 15.60
N TRP A 232 -21.93 -12.01 15.56
CA TRP A 232 -22.45 -10.66 15.34
C TRP A 232 -22.08 -9.67 16.43
N ARG A 233 -22.02 -10.10 17.69
CA ARG A 233 -21.61 -9.23 18.81
C ARG A 233 -20.15 -8.79 18.66
N ASP A 234 -19.26 -9.73 18.39
CA ASP A 234 -17.83 -9.44 18.21
C ASP A 234 -17.57 -8.64 16.93
N THR A 235 -18.35 -8.92 15.87
CA THR A 235 -18.34 -8.12 14.64
C THR A 235 -18.70 -6.67 14.95
N ASP A 236 -19.76 -6.42 15.72
CA ASP A 236 -20.21 -5.09 16.10
C ASP A 236 -19.17 -4.34 16.95
N ALA A 237 -18.61 -5.01 17.95
CA ALA A 237 -17.54 -4.45 18.79
C ALA A 237 -16.31 -4.06 17.95
N ARG A 238 -15.88 -4.94 17.02
CA ARG A 238 -14.75 -4.68 16.14
C ARG A 238 -15.03 -3.54 15.16
N LEU A 239 -16.22 -3.50 14.56
CA LEU A 239 -16.58 -2.44 13.61
C LEU A 239 -16.76 -1.09 14.28
N SER A 240 -17.30 -1.04 15.50
CA SER A 240 -17.48 0.21 16.26
C SER A 240 -16.16 0.95 16.43
N GLY A 241 -15.09 0.24 16.82
CA GLY A 241 -13.75 0.85 16.92
C GLY A 241 -13.13 1.24 15.57
N LEU A 242 -13.62 0.69 14.45
CA LEU A 242 -13.11 0.98 13.12
C LEU A 242 -13.83 2.15 12.43
N VAL A 243 -15.08 2.47 12.80
CA VAL A 243 -15.84 3.58 12.19
C VAL A 243 -15.06 4.88 12.27
N GLU A 244 -14.57 5.22 13.46
CA GLU A 244 -13.81 6.46 13.70
C GLU A 244 -12.43 6.45 13.04
N ALA A 245 -11.83 5.27 12.86
CA ALA A 245 -10.51 5.13 12.25
C ALA A 245 -10.52 5.19 10.71
N VAL A 246 -11.68 5.04 10.05
CA VAL A 246 -11.81 5.03 8.57
C VAL A 246 -11.12 6.22 7.88
N PRO A 247 -11.24 7.47 8.35
CA PRO A 247 -10.55 8.62 7.74
C PRO A 247 -9.03 8.49 7.73
N ASP A 248 -8.45 7.73 8.66
CA ASP A 248 -7.01 7.57 8.83
C ASP A 248 -6.47 6.28 8.21
N ILE A 249 -7.34 5.31 7.91
CA ILE A 249 -6.94 4.10 7.18
C ILE A 249 -6.28 4.48 5.84
N GLY A 250 -4.98 4.17 5.77
CA GLY A 250 -4.13 4.45 4.64
C GLY A 250 -4.23 3.41 3.52
N SER A 251 -4.65 2.18 3.84
CA SER A 251 -4.76 1.09 2.86
C SER A 251 -6.14 1.01 2.22
N VAL A 252 -6.18 1.05 0.88
CA VAL A 252 -7.44 0.84 0.15
C VAL A 252 -7.90 -0.60 0.25
N ARG A 253 -6.98 -1.57 0.34
CA ARG A 253 -7.32 -2.99 0.59
C ARG A 253 -8.03 -3.17 1.93
N ALA A 254 -7.61 -2.46 2.97
CA ALA A 254 -8.30 -2.48 4.26
C ALA A 254 -9.73 -1.92 4.14
N LEU A 255 -9.91 -0.78 3.46
CA LEU A 255 -11.24 -0.21 3.18
C LEU A 255 -12.12 -1.17 2.35
N ALA A 256 -11.54 -1.87 1.37
CA ALA A 256 -12.24 -2.87 0.58
C ALA A 256 -12.66 -4.10 1.40
N ALA A 257 -11.83 -4.51 2.37
CA ALA A 257 -12.18 -5.55 3.34
C ALA A 257 -13.38 -5.14 4.20
N LEU A 258 -13.41 -3.90 4.72
CA LEU A 258 -14.58 -3.37 5.44
C LEU A 258 -15.84 -3.35 4.56
N ALA A 259 -15.71 -2.97 3.29
CA ALA A 259 -16.82 -3.02 2.35
C ALA A 259 -17.32 -4.46 2.08
N ARG A 260 -16.44 -5.47 2.11
CA ARG A 260 -16.85 -6.90 2.06
C ARG A 260 -17.59 -7.31 3.33
N THR A 261 -17.14 -6.85 4.50
CA THR A 261 -17.81 -7.10 5.78
C THR A 261 -19.25 -6.58 5.75
N LEU A 262 -19.47 -5.35 5.27
CA LEU A 262 -20.82 -4.78 5.10
C LEU A 262 -21.72 -5.65 4.20
N ARG A 263 -21.18 -6.19 3.10
CA ARG A 263 -21.94 -7.12 2.22
C ARG A 263 -22.27 -8.44 2.91
N THR A 264 -21.38 -8.93 3.77
CA THR A 264 -21.59 -10.17 4.54
C THR A 264 -22.70 -9.96 5.55
N ILE A 265 -22.66 -8.85 6.29
CA ILE A 265 -23.71 -8.46 7.25
C ILE A 265 -25.06 -8.29 6.53
N GLY A 266 -25.10 -7.60 5.39
CA GLY A 266 -26.36 -7.39 4.64
C GLY A 266 -27.03 -8.68 4.15
N ARG A 267 -26.29 -9.80 4.08
CA ARG A 267 -26.81 -11.13 3.71
C ARG A 267 -26.95 -12.07 4.91
N GLY A 268 -26.52 -11.65 6.10
CA GLY A 268 -26.48 -12.47 7.29
C GLY A 268 -27.88 -12.74 7.84
N PRO A 269 -28.19 -13.97 8.27
CA PRO A 269 -29.43 -14.24 8.99
C PRO A 269 -29.37 -13.67 10.41
N ARG A 270 -30.50 -13.15 10.89
CA ARG A 270 -30.69 -12.71 12.29
C ARG A 270 -29.66 -11.67 12.78
N VAL A 271 -29.25 -10.76 11.90
CA VAL A 271 -28.33 -9.67 12.25
C VAL A 271 -28.99 -8.72 13.27
N PRO A 272 -28.36 -8.48 14.44
CA PRO A 272 -28.87 -7.55 15.45
C PRO A 272 -29.09 -6.14 14.90
N ARG A 273 -30.05 -5.40 15.47
CA ARG A 273 -30.32 -4.01 15.05
C ARG A 273 -29.09 -3.10 15.27
N ALA A 274 -28.43 -3.21 16.41
CA ALA A 274 -27.21 -2.45 16.71
C ALA A 274 -26.15 -2.59 15.62
N LEU A 275 -25.85 -3.83 15.20
CA LEU A 275 -24.90 -4.08 14.10
C LEU A 275 -25.35 -3.49 12.76
N ARG A 276 -26.66 -3.39 12.50
CA ARG A 276 -27.17 -2.69 11.30
C ARG A 276 -26.91 -1.20 11.36
N ASP A 277 -27.07 -0.58 12.53
CA ASP A 277 -26.80 0.84 12.75
C ASP A 277 -25.28 1.11 12.59
N THR A 278 -24.42 0.32 13.25
CA THR A 278 -22.95 0.36 13.08
C THR A 278 -22.55 0.20 11.62
N SER A 279 -23.19 -0.73 10.89
CA SER A 279 -22.96 -0.92 9.45
C SER A 279 -23.36 0.30 8.62
N GLY A 280 -24.42 1.01 9.02
CA GLY A 280 -24.86 2.26 8.42
C GLY A 280 -23.81 3.37 8.56
N TYR A 281 -23.32 3.59 9.78
CA TYR A 281 -22.26 4.56 10.06
C TYR A 281 -20.97 4.23 9.31
N LEU A 282 -20.56 2.96 9.31
CA LEU A 282 -19.39 2.51 8.55
C LEU A 282 -19.57 2.75 7.04
N ALA A 283 -20.75 2.46 6.48
CA ALA A 283 -21.04 2.69 5.07
C ALA A 283 -20.98 4.17 4.70
N GLU A 284 -21.45 5.06 5.58
CA GLU A 284 -21.33 6.50 5.41
C GLU A 284 -19.85 6.95 5.45
N ALA A 285 -19.10 6.51 6.46
CA ALA A 285 -17.67 6.82 6.58
C ALA A 285 -16.88 6.39 5.35
N LEU A 286 -17.11 5.16 4.83
CA LEU A 286 -16.48 4.66 3.61
C LEU A 286 -16.86 5.48 2.36
N ARG A 287 -18.14 5.86 2.22
CA ARG A 287 -18.60 6.70 1.11
C ARG A 287 -17.96 8.08 1.14
N ALA A 288 -17.77 8.67 2.33
CA ALA A 288 -17.08 9.95 2.47
C ALA A 288 -15.63 9.87 1.96
N GLN A 289 -14.95 8.72 2.10
CA GLN A 289 -13.59 8.54 1.58
C GLN A 289 -13.51 8.36 0.06
N ALA A 290 -14.60 7.91 -0.57
CA ALA A 290 -14.65 7.70 -2.02
C ALA A 290 -14.99 8.97 -2.81
N ARG A 291 -15.53 10.00 -2.15
CA ARG A 291 -15.84 11.28 -2.80
C ARG A 291 -14.54 12.02 -3.14
N PRO A 292 -14.43 12.64 -4.33
CA PRO A 292 -13.34 13.56 -4.60
C PRO A 292 -13.33 14.64 -3.52
N ARG A 293 -12.20 14.88 -2.86
CA ARG A 293 -12.06 16.06 -2.00
C ARG A 293 -12.08 17.26 -2.94
N THR A 294 -13.20 17.96 -3.03
CA THR A 294 -13.22 19.30 -3.61
C THR A 294 -12.25 20.14 -2.76
N PRO A 295 -11.21 20.76 -3.35
CA PRO A 295 -10.42 21.71 -2.59
C PRO A 295 -11.35 22.79 -2.06
N PRO A 296 -11.14 23.32 -0.84
CA PRO A 296 -11.91 24.47 -0.39
C PRO A 296 -11.78 25.55 -1.46
N SER A 297 -12.91 26.02 -1.98
CA SER A 297 -12.95 27.15 -2.90
C SER A 297 -12.19 28.28 -2.22
N ALA A 298 -11.09 28.73 -2.83
CA ALA A 298 -10.49 30.00 -2.47
C ALA A 298 -11.64 31.02 -2.50
N GLY A 299 -11.98 31.56 -1.33
CA GLY A 299 -13.11 32.46 -1.19
C GLY A 299 -12.97 33.58 -2.20
N CYS A 300 -14.01 33.78 -3.01
CA CYS A 300 -14.19 35.02 -3.75
C CYS A 300 -14.12 36.16 -2.75
N GLY A 301 -12.99 36.88 -2.74
CA GLY A 301 -12.90 38.19 -2.12
C GLY A 301 -13.99 39.07 -2.71
N GLY A 302 -14.80 39.66 -1.83
CA GLY A 302 -15.88 40.54 -2.21
C GLY A 302 -15.38 41.68 -3.09
N HIS A 303 -15.81 41.71 -4.35
CA HIS A 303 -15.81 42.95 -5.12
C HIS A 303 -16.96 43.81 -4.62
N GLU A 304 -16.66 44.70 -3.67
CA GLU A 304 -17.50 45.87 -3.42
C GLU A 304 -17.48 46.77 -4.66
N ARG A 305 -18.65 46.92 -5.27
CA ARG A 305 -18.91 47.92 -6.30
C ARG A 305 -18.95 49.29 -5.62
N VAL A 306 -18.06 50.19 -6.02
CA VAL A 306 -18.31 51.62 -5.93
C VAL A 306 -18.20 52.19 -7.33
N GLY A 307 -19.35 52.53 -7.91
CA GLY A 307 -19.44 53.38 -9.09
C GLY A 307 -19.69 54.82 -8.68
N ARG A 308 -18.92 55.75 -9.28
CA ARG A 308 -19.25 57.18 -9.54
C ARG A 308 -18.04 57.82 -10.24
N THR A 309 -18.08 58.04 -11.55
CA THR A 309 -18.49 59.25 -12.31
C THR A 309 -17.35 60.21 -12.67
N CYS A 310 -17.18 60.36 -14.00
CA CYS A 310 -16.90 61.57 -14.80
C CYS A 310 -15.63 62.42 -14.61
N ALA A 311 -14.86 62.44 -15.71
CA ALA A 311 -14.48 63.61 -16.54
C ALA A 311 -13.09 64.26 -16.39
N ALA A 312 -12.49 64.47 -17.58
CA ALA A 312 -11.45 65.42 -17.99
C ALA A 312 -10.04 65.25 -17.36
N GLY A 313 -8.93 65.41 -18.07
CA GLY A 313 -8.68 65.89 -19.42
C GLY A 313 -7.18 65.81 -19.72
N LEU A 314 -6.89 65.61 -21.00
CA LEU A 314 -5.72 66.02 -21.79
C LEU A 314 -4.45 66.51 -21.04
N ALA A 315 -3.32 65.83 -21.27
CA ALA A 315 -2.11 66.44 -21.88
C ALA A 315 -1.00 65.38 -22.13
N ARG A 316 -0.56 65.30 -23.38
CA ARG A 316 0.67 64.64 -23.91
C ARG A 316 1.86 65.64 -23.83
N PRO A 317 3.08 65.36 -24.34
CA PRO A 317 3.95 64.17 -24.23
C PRO A 317 5.48 64.50 -24.03
N GLY A 318 6.28 63.47 -23.70
CA GLY A 318 7.71 63.28 -24.07
C GLY A 318 8.80 63.91 -23.17
N PRO A 319 10.11 63.60 -23.34
CA PRO A 319 10.74 62.50 -24.09
C PRO A 319 11.91 61.76 -23.35
N ARG A 320 12.26 60.59 -23.93
CA ARG A 320 13.55 59.89 -24.19
C ARG A 320 14.87 60.15 -23.42
N GLU A 321 15.59 59.01 -23.27
CA GLU A 321 17.08 58.79 -23.27
C GLU A 321 17.85 59.20 -21.98
N GLU A 322 18.89 58.54 -21.48
CA GLU A 322 19.72 57.36 -21.83
C GLU A 322 20.59 56.96 -20.59
N PRO A 323 21.41 55.89 -20.64
CA PRO A 323 22.02 55.22 -19.50
C PRO A 323 23.50 55.58 -19.24
N ARG A 324 24.04 55.19 -18.08
CA ARG A 324 25.46 54.84 -17.78
C ARG A 324 25.60 54.71 -16.25
N ALA A 325 26.54 54.02 -15.62
CA ALA A 325 27.44 52.90 -15.89
C ALA A 325 28.42 52.88 -14.70
N ARG A 326 28.79 51.68 -14.19
CA ARG A 326 30.10 51.34 -13.55
C ARG A 326 30.40 52.05 -12.21
N ARG A 327 31.14 51.56 -11.20
CA ARG A 327 32.10 50.46 -10.91
C ARG A 327 32.12 50.35 -9.36
N ARG A 328 32.14 49.15 -8.74
CA ARG A 328 33.30 48.40 -8.19
C ARG A 328 34.21 49.10 -7.17
N ALA A 329 34.51 48.33 -6.10
CA ALA A 329 35.56 48.43 -5.07
C ALA A 329 35.33 49.56 -4.05
N LEU A 330 35.31 49.31 -2.74
CA LEU A 330 36.12 48.42 -1.89
C LEU A 330 35.29 47.58 -0.92
#